data_AF-A0AA39XF67-F1
#
_entry.id   AF-A0AA39XF67-F1
#
_cell.length_a   1.000
_cell.length_b   1.000
_cell.length_c   1.000
_cell.angle_alpha   90.00
_cell.angle_beta   90.00
_cell.angle_gamma   90.00
#
_symmetry.space_group_name_H-M   'P 1'
#
loop_
_entity.id
_entity.type
_entity.pdbx_description
1 polymer ?
#
loop_
_entity_poly.entity_id
_entity_poly.type
_entity_poly.pdbx_seq_one_letter_code
_entity_poly.pdbx_strand_id
1 'polypeptide(L)'
;MARTYKIIHRRWRVRRPLYWGMVPELLGTIAVLVLFGVQQPDMFRTVFWRVGAELGYNSSPVILLYAYANHRPLPTIPFVWSQTLTNFNVAISIVSLFVLLGKLIMVIMKVYFPILGLVLSMCLSALYAVSVYGQMGPDYLDPEHPSSIAWYIRESCSVADRFRLGKHCVMAKATFAVTIFMLALYLFNLGLAAWAMWPNPELDYPEDDDDDHVHSKEEVEMQPTTPRGPTGVPFTPRTQAFHTLDRKLPLRQQYA
;
A
#
# COMPACT_ATOMS: atom_id res chain seq x y z
N MET A 1 6.69 37.68 -5.15
CA MET A 1 6.86 36.43 -5.91
C MET A 1 5.58 35.62 -5.79
N ALA A 2 4.85 35.41 -6.88
CA ALA A 2 3.69 34.53 -6.87
C ALA A 2 4.15 33.09 -6.63
N ARG A 3 3.71 32.48 -5.51
CA ARG A 3 3.91 31.06 -5.22
C ARG A 3 3.07 30.24 -6.19
N THR A 4 3.62 29.87 -7.34
CA THR A 4 2.94 28.97 -8.27
C THR A 4 3.10 27.53 -7.78
N TYR A 5 2.19 27.09 -6.92
CA TYR A 5 2.15 25.71 -6.44
C TYR A 5 1.93 24.74 -7.61
N LYS A 6 2.91 23.86 -7.88
CA LYS A 6 2.83 22.87 -8.95
C LYS A 6 2.30 21.54 -8.41
N ILE A 7 0.99 21.32 -8.53
CA ILE A 7 0.31 20.10 -8.07
C ILE A 7 0.79 18.83 -8.81
N ILE A 8 1.07 18.95 -10.11
CA ILE A 8 1.22 17.78 -10.99
C ILE A 8 2.62 17.15 -10.93
N HIS A 9 3.68 17.96 -10.90
CA HIS A 9 5.08 17.49 -11.02
C HIS A 9 5.86 17.60 -9.72
N ARG A 10 5.23 17.23 -8.60
CA ARG A 10 5.88 17.29 -7.29
C ARG A 10 6.75 16.06 -7.04
N ARG A 11 7.97 16.26 -6.51
CA ARG A 11 8.84 15.16 -6.06
C ARG A 11 8.41 14.64 -4.69
N TRP A 12 8.69 13.38 -4.38
CA TRP A 12 8.46 12.82 -3.04
C TRP A 12 9.43 13.44 -2.04
N ARG A 13 8.92 13.82 -0.86
CA ARG A 13 9.75 14.37 0.23
C ARG A 13 10.77 13.36 0.77
N VAL A 14 10.39 12.09 0.85
CA VAL A 14 11.26 10.99 1.30
C VAL A 14 11.08 9.78 0.39
N ARG A 15 12.18 9.29 -0.20
CA ARG A 15 12.15 8.14 -1.12
C ARG A 15 12.26 6.80 -0.38
N ARG A 16 12.97 6.74 0.76
CA ARG A 16 13.20 5.48 1.51
C ARG A 16 11.91 4.76 1.94
N PRO A 17 10.91 5.43 2.55
CA PRO A 17 9.69 4.75 2.97
C PRO A 17 8.88 4.17 1.81
N LEU A 18 9.01 4.76 0.61
CA LEU A 18 8.35 4.25 -0.59
C LEU A 18 8.93 2.91 -1.03
N TYR A 19 10.25 2.76 -1.03
CA TYR A 19 10.92 1.50 -1.39
C TYR A 19 10.70 0.41 -0.33
N TRP A 20 10.90 0.75 0.95
CA TRP A 20 10.73 -0.20 2.04
C TRP A 20 9.26 -0.59 2.27
N GLY A 21 8.32 0.31 1.97
CA GLY A 21 6.88 0.04 2.06
C GLY A 21 6.34 -0.94 1.03
N MET A 22 7.04 -1.16 -0.09
CA MET A 22 6.62 -2.14 -1.12
C MET A 22 6.79 -3.59 -0.67
N VAL A 23 7.76 -3.89 0.21
CA VAL A 23 7.99 -5.25 0.72
C VAL A 23 6.80 -5.77 1.54
N PRO A 24 6.31 -5.07 2.59
CA PRO A 24 5.15 -5.51 3.32
C PRO A 24 3.87 -5.49 2.46
N GLU A 25 3.78 -4.59 1.47
CA GLU A 25 2.67 -4.57 0.51
C GLU A 25 2.65 -5.85 -0.36
N LEU A 26 3.82 -6.31 -0.82
CA LEU A 26 3.96 -7.56 -1.57
C LEU A 26 3.60 -8.77 -0.71
N LEU A 27 4.16 -8.87 0.50
CA LEU A 27 3.89 -9.98 1.41
C LEU A 27 2.40 -10.05 1.78
N GLY A 28 1.80 -8.90 2.08
CA GLY A 28 0.36 -8.81 2.36
C GLY A 28 -0.48 -9.18 1.15
N THR A 29 -0.13 -8.73 -0.06
CA THR A 29 -0.82 -9.07 -1.31
C THR A 29 -0.79 -10.56 -1.60
N ILE A 30 0.37 -11.22 -1.44
CA ILE A 30 0.48 -12.67 -1.62
C ILE A 30 -0.40 -13.40 -0.60
N ALA A 31 -0.37 -12.97 0.66
CA ALA A 31 -1.18 -13.59 1.71
C ALA A 31 -2.68 -13.47 1.43
N VAL A 32 -3.19 -12.28 1.08
CA VAL A 32 -4.63 -12.12 0.76
C VAL A 32 -5.03 -12.89 -0.50
N LEU A 33 -4.16 -12.98 -1.50
CA LEU A 33 -4.46 -13.68 -2.75
C LEU A 33 -4.59 -15.19 -2.53
N VAL A 34 -3.70 -15.77 -1.74
CA VAL A 34 -3.79 -17.19 -1.34
C VAL A 34 -5.03 -17.43 -0.47
N LEU A 35 -5.22 -16.61 0.57
CA LEU A 35 -6.31 -16.82 1.52
C LEU A 35 -7.70 -16.61 0.88
N PHE A 36 -7.87 -15.59 0.05
CA PHE A 36 -9.12 -15.38 -0.68
C PHE A 36 -9.32 -16.39 -1.81
N GLY A 37 -8.24 -16.85 -2.44
CA GLY A 37 -8.29 -17.92 -3.44
C GLY A 37 -8.81 -19.23 -2.86
N VAL A 38 -8.36 -19.61 -1.66
CA VAL A 38 -8.84 -20.80 -0.94
C VAL A 38 -10.31 -20.67 -0.52
N GLN A 39 -10.78 -19.45 -0.26
CA GLN A 39 -12.17 -19.22 0.16
C GLN A 39 -13.20 -19.35 -0.97
N GLN A 40 -12.79 -19.20 -2.23
CA GLN A 40 -13.67 -19.37 -3.38
C GLN A 40 -13.91 -20.85 -3.72
N PRO A 41 -15.10 -21.22 -4.21
CA PRO A 41 -16.28 -20.36 -4.38
C PRO A 41 -17.07 -20.15 -3.08
N ASP A 42 -17.02 -21.13 -2.16
CA ASP A 42 -17.81 -21.14 -0.93
C ASP A 42 -17.23 -22.12 0.11
N MET A 43 -15.92 -22.03 0.38
CA MET A 43 -15.31 -23.00 1.31
C MET A 43 -15.81 -22.81 2.75
N PHE A 44 -16.06 -21.56 3.15
CA PHE A 44 -16.33 -21.20 4.56
C PHE A 44 -17.72 -20.60 4.79
N ARG A 45 -18.25 -19.85 3.83
CA ARG A 45 -19.39 -18.95 4.07
C ARG A 45 -20.67 -19.73 4.40
N THR A 46 -21.08 -20.68 3.56
CA THR A 46 -22.31 -21.45 3.83
C THR A 46 -22.17 -22.35 5.07
N VAL A 47 -20.99 -22.93 5.29
CA VAL A 47 -20.73 -23.79 6.45
C VAL A 47 -20.77 -22.98 7.75
N PHE A 48 -20.10 -21.83 7.81
CA PHE A 48 -20.14 -20.98 8.99
C PHE A 48 -21.49 -20.33 9.20
N TRP A 49 -22.22 -20.00 8.15
CA TRP A 49 -23.59 -19.51 8.29
C TRP A 49 -24.48 -20.55 8.97
N ARG A 50 -24.42 -21.81 8.50
CA ARG A 50 -25.18 -22.92 9.08
C ARG A 50 -24.78 -23.23 10.52
N VAL A 51 -23.49 -23.34 10.82
CA VAL A 51 -23.01 -23.66 12.17
C VAL A 51 -23.38 -22.57 13.17
N GLY A 52 -23.28 -21.29 12.76
CA GLY A 52 -23.74 -20.19 13.60
C GLY A 52 -25.24 -20.32 13.92
N ALA A 53 -26.05 -20.74 12.95
CA ALA A 53 -27.49 -20.86 13.12
C ALA A 53 -27.85 -22.03 14.05
N GLU A 54 -27.13 -23.15 13.95
CA GLU A 54 -27.28 -24.30 14.86
C GLU A 54 -26.89 -23.93 16.31
N LEU A 55 -26.02 -22.93 16.49
CA LEU A 55 -25.62 -22.39 17.78
C LEU A 55 -26.47 -21.19 18.25
N GLY A 56 -27.39 -20.70 17.43
CA GLY A 56 -28.21 -19.51 17.72
C GLY A 56 -27.44 -18.19 17.70
N TYR A 57 -26.29 -18.11 17.01
CA TYR A 57 -25.46 -16.90 16.96
C TYR A 57 -25.72 -15.97 15.78
N ASN A 58 -26.43 -16.43 14.75
CA ASN A 58 -26.80 -15.67 13.57
C ASN A 58 -28.05 -16.28 12.93
N SER A 59 -28.52 -15.66 11.85
CA SER A 59 -29.69 -16.15 11.12
C SER A 59 -29.45 -17.51 10.46
N SER A 60 -30.51 -18.26 10.19
CA SER A 60 -30.41 -19.54 9.49
C SER A 60 -30.44 -19.38 7.97
N PRO A 61 -29.52 -20.02 7.21
CA PRO A 61 -29.61 -20.05 5.75
C PRO A 61 -30.87 -20.75 5.24
N VAL A 62 -31.53 -21.56 6.08
CA VAL A 62 -32.78 -22.26 5.75
C VAL A 62 -33.93 -21.28 5.50
N ILE A 63 -33.87 -20.06 6.04
CA ILE A 63 -34.89 -19.03 5.78
C ILE A 63 -35.06 -18.74 4.29
N LEU A 64 -33.96 -18.83 3.52
CA LEU A 64 -33.98 -18.65 2.08
C LEU A 64 -34.75 -19.77 1.38
N LEU A 65 -34.50 -21.02 1.79
CA LEU A 65 -35.19 -22.20 1.26
C LEU A 65 -36.67 -22.18 1.65
N TYR A 66 -36.99 -21.77 2.88
CA TYR A 66 -38.36 -21.60 3.34
C TYR A 66 -39.10 -20.54 2.52
N ALA A 67 -38.49 -19.36 2.29
CA ALA A 67 -39.09 -18.31 1.48
C ALA A 67 -39.34 -18.78 0.04
N TYR A 68 -38.36 -19.47 -0.55
CA TYR A 68 -38.47 -20.05 -1.89
C TYR A 68 -39.60 -21.10 -1.99
N ALA A 69 -39.65 -22.07 -1.07
CA ALA A 69 -40.69 -23.11 -1.05
C ALA A 69 -42.10 -22.54 -0.85
N ASN A 70 -42.24 -21.49 -0.03
CA ASN A 70 -43.52 -20.85 0.25
C ASN A 70 -43.88 -19.70 -0.69
N HIS A 71 -43.15 -19.53 -1.80
CA HIS A 71 -43.39 -18.46 -2.78
C HIS A 71 -43.44 -17.05 -2.15
N ARG A 72 -42.68 -16.84 -1.07
CA ARG A 72 -42.52 -15.54 -0.42
C ARG A 72 -41.38 -14.77 -1.07
N PRO A 73 -41.36 -13.43 -1.00
CA PRO A 73 -40.22 -12.65 -1.46
C PRO A 73 -38.94 -13.11 -0.75
N LEU A 74 -37.88 -13.34 -1.53
CA LEU A 74 -36.58 -13.76 -1.00
C LEU A 74 -36.01 -12.64 -0.11
N PRO A 75 -35.64 -12.94 1.14
CA PRO A 75 -35.09 -11.92 2.01
C PRO A 75 -33.67 -11.54 1.55
N THR A 76 -33.27 -10.30 1.84
CA THR A 76 -31.95 -9.79 1.43
C THR A 76 -30.85 -10.47 2.24
N ILE A 77 -29.95 -11.18 1.57
CA ILE A 77 -28.84 -11.89 2.22
C ILE A 77 -27.89 -10.86 2.85
N PRO A 78 -27.53 -11.01 4.13
CA PRO A 78 -26.54 -10.16 4.79
C PRO A 78 -25.22 -10.14 4.01
N PHE A 79 -24.57 -8.98 3.94
CA PHE A 79 -23.37 -8.80 3.11
C PHE A 79 -22.24 -9.77 3.48
N VAL A 80 -22.10 -10.12 4.77
CA VAL A 80 -21.14 -11.11 5.29
C VAL A 80 -21.30 -12.48 4.65
N TRP A 81 -22.56 -12.89 4.41
CA TRP A 81 -22.91 -14.19 3.86
C TRP A 81 -23.16 -14.16 2.36
N SER A 82 -22.79 -13.07 1.68
CA SER A 82 -23.03 -12.89 0.24
C SER A 82 -21.89 -13.44 -0.63
N GLN A 83 -22.19 -13.86 -1.85
CA GLN A 83 -21.16 -14.18 -2.87
C GLN A 83 -20.44 -12.92 -3.34
N THR A 84 -21.15 -11.79 -3.31
CA THR A 84 -20.60 -10.49 -3.67
C THR A 84 -19.37 -10.17 -2.83
N LEU A 85 -19.39 -10.41 -1.51
CA LEU A 85 -18.22 -10.18 -0.66
C LEU A 85 -17.04 -11.10 -1.01
N THR A 86 -17.28 -12.39 -1.19
CA THR A 86 -16.20 -13.34 -1.55
C THR A 86 -15.57 -12.97 -2.90
N ASN A 87 -16.39 -12.59 -3.89
CA ASN A 87 -15.91 -12.18 -5.21
C ASN A 87 -15.18 -10.84 -5.16
N PHE A 88 -15.71 -9.89 -4.37
CA PHE A 88 -15.08 -8.60 -4.13
C PHE A 88 -13.69 -8.78 -3.50
N ASN A 89 -13.56 -9.62 -2.48
CA ASN A 89 -12.29 -9.89 -1.81
C ASN A 89 -11.21 -10.43 -2.77
N VAL A 90 -11.58 -11.33 -3.68
CA VAL A 90 -10.66 -11.84 -4.70
C VAL A 90 -10.34 -10.77 -5.74
N ALA A 91 -11.32 -9.98 -6.16
CA ALA A 91 -11.10 -8.90 -7.10
C ALA A 91 -10.13 -7.86 -6.55
N ILE A 92 -10.27 -7.46 -5.27
CA ILE A 92 -9.38 -6.47 -4.65
C ILE A 92 -7.95 -7.00 -4.49
N SER A 93 -7.74 -8.30 -4.26
CA SER A 93 -6.38 -8.86 -4.15
C SER A 93 -5.67 -8.89 -5.50
N ILE A 94 -6.40 -9.16 -6.58
CA ILE A 94 -5.89 -9.06 -7.95
C ILE A 94 -5.60 -7.60 -8.30
N VAL A 95 -6.52 -6.68 -8.00
CA VAL A 95 -6.32 -5.24 -8.24
C VAL A 95 -5.11 -4.72 -7.46
N SER A 96 -4.96 -5.08 -6.18
CA SER A 96 -3.79 -4.67 -5.39
C SER A 96 -2.49 -5.21 -5.96
N LEU A 97 -2.48 -6.43 -6.50
CA LEU A 97 -1.30 -6.98 -7.19
C LEU A 97 -0.92 -6.14 -8.41
N PHE A 98 -1.87 -5.81 -9.29
CA PHE A 98 -1.58 -4.99 -10.46
C PHE A 98 -1.15 -3.57 -10.09
N VAL A 99 -1.77 -2.96 -9.08
CA VAL A 99 -1.36 -1.64 -8.59
C VAL A 99 0.06 -1.69 -8.02
N LEU A 100 0.42 -2.73 -7.27
CA LEU A 100 1.77 -2.91 -6.74
C LEU A 100 2.81 -3.07 -7.86
N LEU A 101 2.52 -3.89 -8.88
CA LEU A 101 3.40 -4.05 -10.04
C LEU A 101 3.55 -2.75 -10.83
N GLY A 102 2.45 -2.04 -11.08
CA GLY A 102 2.47 -0.73 -11.74
C GLY A 102 3.25 0.30 -10.92
N LYS A 103 3.06 0.33 -9.60
CA LYS A 103 3.80 1.19 -8.67
C LYS A 103 5.30 0.90 -8.75
N LEU A 104 5.71 -0.37 -8.75
CA LEU A 104 7.12 -0.75 -8.90
C LEU A 104 7.74 -0.17 -10.18
N ILE A 105 7.07 -0.35 -11.32
CA ILE A 105 7.53 0.16 -12.62
C ILE A 105 7.63 1.70 -12.59
N MET A 106 6.59 2.38 -12.09
CA MET A 106 6.55 3.84 -12.01
C MET A 106 7.65 4.40 -11.09
N VAL A 107 7.98 3.69 -10.01
CA VAL A 107 9.05 4.06 -9.09
C VAL A 107 10.42 3.88 -9.76
N ILE A 108 10.64 2.80 -10.51
CA ILE A 108 11.89 2.57 -11.27
C ILE A 108 12.07 3.65 -12.35
N MET A 109 11.00 3.96 -13.08
CA MET A 109 11.01 5.02 -14.11
C MET A 109 11.08 6.44 -13.53
N LYS A 110 11.02 6.60 -12.20
CA LYS A 110 10.95 7.91 -11.52
C LYS A 110 9.74 8.78 -11.93
N VAL A 111 8.64 8.15 -12.36
CA VAL A 111 7.38 8.82 -12.78
C VAL A 111 6.28 8.71 -11.72
N TYR A 112 6.54 8.02 -10.60
CA TYR A 112 5.57 7.92 -9.51
C TYR A 112 5.45 9.24 -8.76
N PHE A 113 4.44 10.05 -9.07
CA PHE A 113 4.18 11.33 -8.39
C PHE A 113 3.32 11.17 -7.12
N PRO A 114 3.46 12.04 -6.11
CA PRO A 114 2.67 12.02 -4.88
C PRO A 114 1.15 12.04 -5.09
N ILE A 115 0.66 12.78 -6.10
CA ILE A 115 -0.77 12.83 -6.43
C ILE A 115 -1.32 11.48 -6.87
N LEU A 116 -0.56 10.76 -7.71
CA LEU A 116 -0.92 9.42 -8.16
C LEU A 116 -0.88 8.44 -6.98
N GLY A 117 0.13 8.56 -6.12
CA GLY A 117 0.21 7.76 -4.91
C GLY A 117 -0.94 8.01 -3.94
N LEU A 118 -1.42 9.25 -3.82
CA LEU A 118 -2.58 9.57 -2.98
C LEU A 118 -3.85 8.93 -3.54
N VAL A 119 -4.13 9.11 -4.83
CA VAL A 119 -5.36 8.56 -5.46
C VAL A 119 -5.37 7.03 -5.36
N LEU A 120 -4.26 6.37 -5.70
CA LEU A 120 -4.18 4.90 -5.62
C LEU A 120 -4.33 4.40 -4.19
N SER A 121 -3.66 5.02 -3.22
CA SER A 121 -3.73 4.63 -1.81
C SER A 121 -5.11 4.90 -1.21
N MET A 122 -5.79 5.97 -1.62
CA MET A 122 -7.16 6.30 -1.22
C MET A 122 -8.14 5.24 -1.74
N CYS A 123 -8.08 4.93 -3.04
CA CYS A 123 -8.94 3.91 -3.64
C CYS A 123 -8.75 2.54 -2.98
N LEU A 124 -7.51 2.11 -2.78
CA LEU A 124 -7.22 0.83 -2.12
C LEU A 124 -7.65 0.83 -0.66
N SER A 125 -7.43 1.92 0.07
CA SER A 125 -7.91 2.05 1.46
C SER A 125 -9.43 1.91 1.54
N ALA A 126 -10.17 2.55 0.63
CA ALA A 126 -11.63 2.44 0.59
C ALA A 126 -12.08 1.01 0.27
N LEU A 127 -11.45 0.34 -0.69
CA LEU A 127 -11.77 -1.04 -1.05
C LEU A 127 -11.49 -2.02 0.10
N TYR A 128 -10.34 -1.91 0.76
CA TYR A 128 -10.02 -2.74 1.92
C TYR A 128 -10.90 -2.42 3.13
N ALA A 129 -11.34 -1.17 3.32
CA ALA A 129 -12.31 -0.83 4.35
C ALA A 129 -13.66 -1.52 4.14
N VAL A 130 -14.16 -1.55 2.88
CA VAL A 130 -15.37 -2.29 2.51
C VAL A 130 -15.18 -3.79 2.77
N SER A 131 -14.01 -4.35 2.45
CA SER A 131 -13.70 -5.76 2.72
C SER A 131 -13.72 -6.09 4.22
N VAL A 132 -13.07 -5.25 5.05
CA VAL A 132 -13.06 -5.41 6.51
C VAL A 132 -14.48 -5.32 7.06
N TYR A 133 -15.24 -4.29 6.68
CA TYR A 133 -16.64 -4.14 7.07
C TYR A 133 -17.50 -5.34 6.66
N GLY A 134 -17.32 -5.85 5.44
CA GLY A 134 -18.04 -7.03 4.97
C GLY A 134 -17.68 -8.30 5.73
N GLN A 135 -16.41 -8.52 6.09
CA GLN A 135 -15.99 -9.72 6.81
C GLN A 135 -16.47 -9.76 8.26
N MET A 136 -16.62 -8.60 8.92
CA MET A 136 -17.12 -8.49 10.29
C MET A 136 -18.56 -7.99 10.42
N GLY A 137 -19.23 -7.81 9.28
CA GLY A 137 -20.49 -7.08 9.22
C GLY A 137 -21.63 -7.72 10.02
N PRO A 138 -22.73 -6.98 10.20
CA PRO A 138 -23.88 -7.48 10.91
C PRO A 138 -24.72 -8.44 10.04
N ASP A 139 -25.43 -9.32 10.73
CA ASP A 139 -26.53 -10.11 10.22
C ASP A 139 -27.76 -9.90 11.11
N TYR A 140 -28.73 -9.17 10.56
CA TYR A 140 -30.02 -8.85 11.16
C TYR A 140 -31.18 -9.48 10.37
N LEU A 141 -30.92 -10.56 9.65
CA LEU A 141 -31.93 -11.22 8.80
C LEU A 141 -33.05 -11.85 9.64
N ASP A 142 -32.70 -12.38 10.81
CA ASP A 142 -33.62 -12.97 11.77
C ASP A 142 -33.71 -12.08 13.03
N PRO A 143 -34.88 -11.49 13.34
CA PRO A 143 -35.09 -10.70 14.55
C PRO A 143 -34.89 -11.49 15.86
N GLU A 144 -35.02 -12.82 15.83
CA GLU A 144 -34.84 -13.66 17.03
C GLU A 144 -33.35 -13.91 17.34
N HIS A 145 -32.50 -13.91 16.31
CA HIS A 145 -31.06 -14.14 16.42
C HIS A 145 -30.23 -13.03 15.75
N PRO A 146 -30.36 -11.78 16.20
CA PRO A 146 -29.61 -10.68 15.62
C PRO A 146 -28.13 -10.78 16.00
N SER A 147 -27.25 -10.57 15.03
CA SER A 147 -25.80 -10.56 15.25
C SER A 147 -25.19 -9.30 14.67
N SER A 148 -24.60 -8.47 15.52
CA SER A 148 -23.94 -7.23 15.07
C SER A 148 -22.59 -7.48 14.40
N ILE A 149 -21.96 -8.62 14.71
CA ILE A 149 -20.65 -9.03 14.23
C ILE A 149 -20.71 -10.51 13.88
N ALA A 150 -20.06 -10.90 12.78
CA ALA A 150 -19.89 -12.28 12.38
C ALA A 150 -19.38 -13.15 13.55
N TRP A 151 -20.12 -14.23 13.87
CA TRP A 151 -19.88 -15.02 15.07
C TRP A 151 -18.47 -15.62 15.14
N TYR A 152 -17.89 -16.04 14.00
CA TYR A 152 -16.57 -16.66 13.96
C TYR A 152 -15.44 -15.65 14.23
N ILE A 153 -15.72 -14.34 14.22
CA ILE A 153 -14.80 -13.29 14.66
C ILE A 153 -14.98 -13.04 16.16
N ARG A 154 -16.24 -12.92 16.61
CA ARG A 154 -16.62 -12.63 18.00
C ARG A 154 -16.24 -13.76 18.98
N GLU A 155 -16.47 -15.01 18.58
CA GLU A 155 -16.29 -16.19 19.42
C GLU A 155 -14.94 -16.88 19.20
N SER A 156 -14.53 -17.72 20.14
CA SER A 156 -13.29 -18.52 20.03
C SER A 156 -13.46 -19.69 19.04
N CYS A 157 -12.37 -20.06 18.37
CA CYS A 157 -12.40 -21.18 17.42
C CYS A 157 -12.63 -22.56 18.06
N SER A 158 -12.55 -22.67 19.39
CA SER A 158 -12.91 -23.87 20.14
C SER A 158 -14.39 -24.25 19.97
N VAL A 159 -15.27 -23.27 19.72
CA VAL A 159 -16.69 -23.53 19.44
C VAL A 159 -16.84 -24.28 18.13
N ALA A 160 -16.06 -23.91 17.12
CA ALA A 160 -16.04 -24.56 15.81
C ALA A 160 -15.38 -25.95 15.83
N ASP A 161 -14.53 -26.23 16.81
CA ASP A 161 -13.89 -27.55 16.96
C ASP A 161 -14.89 -28.68 17.24
N ARG A 162 -16.03 -28.38 17.90
CA ARG A 162 -17.12 -29.35 18.07
C ARG A 162 -17.64 -29.89 16.73
N PHE A 163 -17.53 -29.08 15.68
CA PHE A 163 -17.94 -29.41 14.31
C PHE A 163 -16.77 -29.83 13.42
N ARG A 164 -15.56 -30.06 13.99
CA ARG A 164 -14.31 -30.33 13.26
C ARG A 164 -13.88 -29.20 12.31
N LEU A 165 -14.28 -27.97 12.60
CA LEU A 165 -14.04 -26.78 11.78
C LEU A 165 -13.02 -25.80 12.38
N GLY A 166 -12.34 -26.10 13.50
CA GLY A 166 -11.46 -25.13 14.15
C GLY A 166 -10.32 -24.63 13.27
N LYS A 167 -9.72 -25.50 12.44
CA LYS A 167 -8.70 -25.09 11.45
C LYS A 167 -9.25 -24.06 10.46
N HIS A 168 -10.50 -24.24 10.00
CA HIS A 168 -11.16 -23.30 9.11
C HIS A 168 -11.47 -21.98 9.81
N CYS A 169 -11.86 -22.02 11.08
CA CYS A 169 -12.08 -20.80 11.88
C CYS A 169 -10.79 -19.99 12.04
N VAL A 170 -9.67 -20.66 12.34
CA VAL A 170 -8.36 -20.01 12.43
C VAL A 170 -7.97 -19.38 11.09
N MET A 171 -8.21 -20.08 9.98
CA MET A 171 -7.97 -19.51 8.63
C MET A 171 -8.85 -18.28 8.36
N ALA A 172 -10.13 -18.31 8.72
CA ALA A 172 -11.02 -17.15 8.54
C ALA A 172 -10.57 -15.94 9.38
N LYS A 173 -10.16 -16.16 10.64
CA LYS A 173 -9.58 -15.11 11.49
C LYS A 173 -8.25 -14.59 10.94
N ALA A 174 -7.41 -15.48 10.41
CA ALA A 174 -6.15 -15.09 9.78
C ALA A 174 -6.40 -14.21 8.55
N THR A 175 -7.37 -14.56 7.69
CA THR A 175 -7.76 -13.73 6.55
C THR A 175 -8.20 -12.34 7.00
N PHE A 176 -9.04 -12.26 8.04
CA PHE A 176 -9.48 -10.98 8.58
C PHE A 176 -8.33 -10.16 9.19
N ALA A 177 -7.39 -10.80 9.87
CA ALA A 177 -6.22 -10.12 10.41
C ALA A 177 -5.31 -9.55 9.29
N VAL A 178 -5.10 -10.32 8.23
CA VAL A 178 -4.31 -9.88 7.07
C VAL A 178 -5.00 -8.74 6.33
N THR A 179 -6.33 -8.73 6.20
CA THR A 179 -7.02 -7.60 5.57
C THR A 179 -6.96 -6.33 6.39
N ILE A 180 -7.04 -6.42 7.72
CA ILE A 180 -6.80 -5.27 8.61
C ILE A 180 -5.37 -4.74 8.44
N PHE A 181 -4.38 -5.64 8.38
CA PHE A 181 -2.99 -5.26 8.12
C PHE A 181 -2.84 -4.54 6.78
N MET A 182 -3.46 -5.05 5.71
CA MET A 182 -3.45 -4.39 4.40
C MET A 182 -4.12 -3.02 4.43
N LEU A 183 -5.26 -2.88 5.13
CA LEU A 183 -5.92 -1.60 5.32
C LEU A 183 -5.01 -0.61 6.04
N ALA A 184 -4.37 -1.02 7.14
CA ALA A 184 -3.45 -0.17 7.89
C ALA A 184 -2.25 0.28 7.04
N LEU A 185 -1.71 -0.63 6.21
CA LEU A 185 -0.62 -0.34 5.28
C LEU A 185 -1.04 0.70 4.24
N TYR A 186 -2.23 0.57 3.64
CA TYR A 186 -2.71 1.54 2.67
C TYR A 186 -3.08 2.88 3.28
N LEU A 187 -3.59 2.91 4.52
CA LEU A 187 -3.80 4.15 5.27
C LEU A 187 -2.48 4.85 5.60
N PHE A 188 -1.43 4.09 5.94
CA PHE A 188 -0.10 4.64 6.14
C PHE A 188 0.46 5.25 4.84
N ASN A 189 0.34 4.52 3.72
CA ASN A 189 0.73 5.04 2.40
C ASN A 189 -0.08 6.29 2.00
N LEU A 190 -1.37 6.32 2.31
CA LEU A 190 -2.22 7.49 2.10
C LEU A 190 -1.75 8.68 2.93
N GLY A 191 -1.41 8.45 4.20
CA GLY A 191 -0.84 9.47 5.09
C GLY A 191 0.48 10.02 4.57
N LEU A 192 1.39 9.16 4.10
CA LEU A 192 2.65 9.59 3.48
C LEU A 192 2.41 10.39 2.19
N ALA A 193 1.47 9.96 1.34
CA ALA A 193 1.14 10.67 0.11
C ALA A 193 0.49 12.04 0.39
N ALA A 194 -0.41 12.11 1.37
CA ALA A 194 -1.03 13.36 1.82
C ALA A 194 0.02 14.32 2.41
N TRP A 195 0.94 13.80 3.23
CA TRP A 195 2.05 14.58 3.79
C TRP A 195 3.02 15.07 2.71
N ALA A 196 3.32 14.25 1.71
CA ALA A 196 4.13 14.65 0.56
C ALA A 196 3.44 15.73 -0.30
N MET A 197 2.11 15.78 -0.32
CA MET A 197 1.33 16.84 -0.97
C MET A 197 1.09 18.08 -0.11
N TRP A 198 1.44 18.08 1.18
CA TRP A 198 1.32 19.28 2.00
C TRP A 198 2.26 20.37 1.50
N PRO A 199 1.81 21.62 1.24
CA PRO A 199 2.63 22.65 0.60
C PRO A 199 3.90 22.94 1.42
N ASN A 200 5.08 22.77 0.80
CA ASN A 200 6.38 23.13 1.39
C ASN A 200 7.21 23.89 0.35
N PRO A 201 7.66 25.12 0.63
CA PRO A 201 8.41 25.92 -0.34
C PRO A 201 9.78 25.33 -0.73
N GLU A 202 10.39 24.49 0.10
CA GLU A 202 11.69 23.86 -0.21
C GLU A 202 11.61 22.88 -1.39
N LEU A 203 10.46 22.22 -1.58
CA LEU A 203 10.26 21.24 -2.66
C LEU A 203 9.93 21.87 -4.02
N ASP A 204 9.72 23.19 -4.08
CA ASP A 204 9.46 23.93 -5.32
C ASP A 204 10.76 24.35 -6.04
N TYR A 205 11.91 24.27 -5.36
CA TYR A 205 13.22 24.44 -5.97
C TYR A 205 13.75 23.08 -6.42
N PRO A 206 14.22 22.93 -7.67
CA PRO A 206 14.97 21.75 -8.06
C PRO A 206 16.31 21.80 -7.31
N GLU A 207 16.39 21.12 -6.18
CA GLU A 207 17.69 20.70 -5.65
C GLU A 207 18.28 19.74 -6.70
N ASP A 208 19.43 20.13 -7.25
CA ASP A 208 20.28 19.26 -8.05
C ASP A 208 20.50 17.97 -7.23
N ASP A 209 20.25 16.82 -7.87
CA ASP A 209 20.16 15.50 -7.22
C ASP A 209 21.51 15.05 -6.59
N ASP A 210 21.93 15.64 -5.46
CA ASP A 210 23.13 15.25 -4.68
C ASP A 210 22.81 14.79 -3.23
N ASP A 211 21.55 14.77 -2.80
CA ASP A 211 21.17 14.45 -1.40
C ASP A 211 20.83 12.97 -1.14
N ASP A 212 21.61 12.05 -1.71
CA ASP A 212 21.73 10.67 -1.18
C ASP A 212 22.98 10.51 -0.26
N HIS A 213 23.55 11.60 0.23
CA HIS A 213 24.61 11.55 1.24
C HIS A 213 24.05 11.49 2.68
N VAL A 214 24.11 10.28 3.23
CA VAL A 214 24.02 10.01 4.66
C VAL A 214 24.95 10.97 5.42
N HIS A 215 24.39 11.80 6.29
CA HIS A 215 25.15 12.74 7.12
C HIS A 215 26.26 12.03 7.93
N SER A 216 27.48 12.55 7.73
CA SER A 216 28.61 12.64 8.64
C SER A 216 29.34 11.35 9.05
N LYS A 217 30.53 11.15 8.46
CA LYS A 217 31.81 11.24 9.19
C LYS A 217 32.94 11.60 8.22
N GLU A 218 33.65 12.68 8.58
CA GLU A 218 34.90 13.21 8.02
C GLU A 218 34.86 13.78 6.59
N GLU A 219 34.46 15.05 6.49
CA GLU A 219 35.03 15.96 5.50
C GLU A 219 36.52 16.14 5.83
N VAL A 220 37.38 15.37 5.14
CA VAL A 220 38.79 15.72 5.04
C VAL A 220 38.87 16.83 3.99
N GLU A 221 38.89 18.08 4.46
CA GLU A 221 39.32 19.22 3.65
C GLU A 221 40.73 18.91 3.11
N MET A 222 40.83 18.56 1.83
CA MET A 222 42.12 18.53 1.14
C MET A 222 42.59 19.96 0.90
N GLN A 223 43.23 20.51 1.93
CA GLN A 223 44.11 21.67 1.81
C GLN A 223 45.20 21.33 0.78
N PRO A 224 45.44 22.15 -0.26
CA PRO A 224 46.44 21.84 -1.27
C PRO A 224 47.82 21.99 -0.64
N THR A 225 48.39 20.87 -0.20
CA THR A 225 49.78 20.79 0.21
C THR A 225 50.62 20.92 -1.05
N THR A 226 51.28 22.06 -1.23
CA THR A 226 52.32 22.24 -2.26
C THR A 226 53.53 21.36 -1.92
N PRO A 227 53.94 20.39 -2.76
CA PRO A 227 55.21 19.72 -2.59
C PRO A 227 56.24 20.33 -3.54
N ARG A 228 57.26 20.92 -2.94
CA ARG A 228 58.54 21.25 -3.55
C ARG A 228 59.17 20.01 -4.21
N GLY A 229 59.61 20.17 -5.47
CA GLY A 229 60.78 19.48 -6.02
C GLY A 229 60.62 18.00 -6.40
N PRO A 230 61.62 17.41 -7.09
CA PRO A 230 61.53 17.18 -8.53
C PRO A 230 61.71 15.72 -8.91
N THR A 231 60.67 15.06 -9.41
CA THR A 231 60.81 13.80 -10.17
C THR A 231 59.61 13.61 -11.09
N GLY A 232 59.90 13.40 -12.37
CA GLY A 232 58.94 13.52 -13.47
C GLY A 232 57.90 12.41 -13.54
N VAL A 233 56.69 12.81 -13.91
CA VAL A 233 55.68 11.99 -14.57
C VAL A 233 55.26 12.70 -15.87
N PRO A 234 55.14 11.99 -17.02
CA PRO A 234 55.04 12.64 -18.32
C PRO A 234 53.65 13.23 -18.55
N PHE A 235 53.61 14.52 -18.89
CA PHE A 235 52.40 15.21 -19.32
C PHE A 235 51.91 14.67 -20.67
N THR A 236 50.64 14.26 -20.75
CA THR A 236 50.00 13.92 -22.03
C THR A 236 49.55 15.21 -22.74
N PRO A 237 49.63 15.28 -24.08
CA PRO A 237 49.45 16.51 -24.87
C PRO A 237 48.07 17.16 -24.74
N ARG A 238 47.07 16.47 -24.16
CA ARG A 238 45.71 17.00 -23.95
C ARG A 238 45.64 18.07 -22.84
N THR A 239 46.62 18.13 -21.95
CA THR A 239 46.63 19.08 -20.82
C THR A 239 47.29 20.42 -21.14
N GLN A 240 48.09 20.52 -22.22
CA GLN A 240 48.72 21.78 -22.61
C GLN A 240 47.77 22.78 -23.30
N ALA A 241 46.67 22.30 -23.89
CA ALA A 241 45.70 23.16 -24.56
C ALA A 241 44.92 24.05 -23.58
N PHE A 242 44.65 23.58 -22.36
CA PHE A 242 43.89 24.35 -21.37
C PHE A 242 44.74 25.41 -20.66
N HIS A 243 46.02 25.13 -20.42
CA HIS A 243 46.94 26.13 -19.85
C HIS A 243 47.29 27.28 -20.82
N THR A 244 47.11 27.10 -22.13
CA THR A 244 47.33 28.17 -23.11
C THR A 244 46.11 29.07 -23.34
N LEU A 245 44.90 28.61 -22.97
CA LEU A 245 43.66 29.40 -23.08
C LEU A 245 43.50 30.42 -21.95
N ASP A 246 43.91 30.09 -20.71
CA ASP A 246 43.83 31.03 -19.57
C ASP A 246 44.76 32.24 -19.71
N ARG A 247 45.81 32.15 -20.53
CA ARG A 247 46.80 33.24 -20.68
C ARG A 247 46.41 34.30 -21.73
N LYS A 248 45.33 34.10 -22.51
CA LYS A 248 45.04 34.91 -23.72
C LYS A 248 43.63 35.53 -23.82
N LEU A 249 43.04 35.98 -22.71
CA LEU A 249 41.80 36.79 -22.75
C LEU A 249 42.04 38.23 -22.25
N PRO A 250 42.48 39.18 -23.11
CA PRO A 250 42.60 40.59 -22.75
C PRO A 250 41.30 41.35 -23.10
N LEU A 251 40.19 41.11 -22.40
CA LEU A 251 38.95 41.87 -22.59
C LEU A 251 38.18 42.22 -21.31
N ARG A 252 38.83 42.22 -20.13
CA ARG A 252 38.17 42.56 -18.85
C ARG A 252 38.75 43.76 -18.10
N GLN A 253 39.45 44.68 -18.78
CA GLN A 253 40.09 45.86 -18.15
C GLN A 253 39.63 47.24 -18.67
N GLN A 254 38.55 47.35 -19.45
CA GLN A 254 38.15 48.64 -20.06
C GLN A 254 36.80 49.23 -19.66
N TYR A 255 36.24 48.85 -18.50
CA TYR A 255 35.17 49.65 -17.89
C TYR A 255 35.48 49.94 -16.42
N ALA A 256 36.27 51.00 -16.22
CA ALA A 256 36.34 51.82 -15.03
C ALA A 256 36.39 53.28 -15.49
#